data_AF-A0A7S1IFJ9-F1
#
_entry.id   AF-A0A7S1IFJ9-F1
#
_cell.length_a   1.000
_cell.length_b   1.000
_cell.length_c   1.000
_cell.angle_alpha   90.00
_cell.angle_beta   90.00
_cell.angle_gamma   90.00
#
_symmetry.space_group_name_H-M   'P 1'
#
loop_
_entity.id
_entity.type
_entity.pdbx_description
1 polymer ?
#
loop_
_entity_poly.entity_id
_entity_poly.type
_entity_poly.pdbx_seq_one_letter_code
_entity_poly.pdbx_strand_id
1 'polypeptide(L)'
;GIVLLMAVIIWSAFTVVTPACAAYFWPLVAARIGMGMGEGIALPAIHQLISKWIPSSQRSRSLAMIGSGHALGMSISLLTSPLVEWGWEYVFWGFGGLGFLWSAAFYALSPTFTTGPYGKDSNSKELGSIVTDSVRDGGAHSRSVHTTSPVGGASLPCFSSSSPKAEGTSTSIWWLLLF
;
A
#
# COMPACT_ATOMS: atom_id res chain seq x y z
N GLY A 1 -5.29 7.98 9.81
CA GLY A 1 -4.66 8.71 10.91
C GLY A 1 -4.44 7.79 12.08
N ILE A 2 -5.42 7.68 12.98
CA ILE A 2 -5.34 6.87 14.21
C ILE A 2 -4.91 5.40 13.96
N VAL A 3 -5.43 4.76 12.91
CA VAL A 3 -5.10 3.35 12.61
C VAL A 3 -3.61 3.16 12.29
N LEU A 4 -3.00 4.12 11.59
CA LEU A 4 -1.57 4.09 11.28
C LEU A 4 -0.73 4.25 12.56
N LEU A 5 -1.14 5.13 13.48
CA LEU A 5 -0.50 5.28 14.78
C LEU A 5 -0.56 3.98 15.60
N MET A 6 -1.73 3.35 15.67
CA MET A 6 -1.88 2.09 16.40
C MET A 6 -0.99 0.99 15.81
N ALA A 7 -0.93 0.89 14.47
CA ALA A 7 -0.06 -0.07 13.79
C ALA A 7 1.42 0.12 14.18
N VAL A 8 1.92 1.37 14.13
CA VAL A 8 3.33 1.66 14.43
C VAL A 8 3.64 1.52 15.93
N ILE A 9 2.72 1.87 16.82
CA ILE A 9 2.88 1.67 18.27
C ILE A 9 2.94 0.17 18.60
N ILE A 10 2.03 -0.62 18.05
CA ILE A 10 2.02 -2.08 18.23
C ILE A 10 3.35 -2.67 17.74
N TRP A 11 3.76 -2.32 16.52
CA TRP A 11 5.01 -2.80 15.95
C TRP A 11 6.23 -2.39 16.78
N SER A 12 6.32 -1.13 17.19
CA SER A 12 7.45 -0.61 17.99
C SER A 12 7.51 -1.26 19.37
N ALA A 13 6.36 -1.47 20.03
CA ALA A 13 6.29 -2.15 21.31
C ALA A 13 6.84 -3.58 21.23
N PHE A 14 6.43 -4.34 20.21
CA PHE A 14 6.95 -5.70 20.01
C PHE A 14 8.45 -5.69 19.64
N THR A 15 8.93 -4.72 18.89
CA THR A 15 10.36 -4.56 18.57
C THR A 15 11.20 -4.34 19.82
N VAL A 16 10.79 -3.45 20.74
CA VAL A 16 11.54 -3.19 22.00
C VAL A 16 11.51 -4.39 22.95
N VAL A 17 10.41 -5.15 22.97
CA VAL A 17 10.24 -6.34 23.83
C VAL A 17 10.99 -7.56 23.29
N THR A 18 11.25 -7.62 21.98
CA THR A 18 11.94 -8.75 21.33
C THR A 18 13.26 -9.17 21.97
N PRO A 19 14.20 -8.27 22.33
CA PRO A 19 15.44 -8.67 22.99
C PRO A 19 15.20 -9.37 24.34
N ALA A 20 14.25 -8.88 25.15
CA ALA A 20 13.90 -9.52 26.42
C ALA A 20 13.23 -10.89 26.23
N CYS A 21 12.49 -11.07 25.13
CA CYS A 21 11.85 -12.34 24.79
C CYS A 21 12.79 -13.33 24.09
N ALA A 22 13.96 -12.91 23.61
CA ALA A 22 14.89 -13.78 22.88
C ALA A 22 15.42 -14.96 23.72
N ALA A 23 15.38 -14.83 25.06
CA ALA A 23 15.75 -15.91 25.98
C ALA A 23 14.79 -17.12 25.95
N TYR A 24 13.56 -16.97 25.44
CA TYR A 24 12.53 -18.00 25.48
C TYR A 24 11.80 -18.14 24.13
N PHE A 25 11.63 -19.38 23.65
CA PHE A 25 11.08 -19.65 22.32
C PHE A 25 9.63 -19.15 22.14
N TRP A 26 8.73 -19.44 23.07
CA TRP A 26 7.30 -19.11 22.96
C TRP A 26 7.00 -17.59 22.92
N PRO A 27 7.55 -16.76 23.83
CA PRO A 27 7.32 -15.32 23.77
C PRO A 27 8.03 -14.68 22.56
N LEU A 28 9.13 -15.24 22.05
CA LEU A 28 9.72 -14.79 20.80
C LEU A 28 8.76 -14.99 19.61
N VAL A 29 8.10 -16.15 19.53
CA VAL A 29 7.06 -16.42 18.50
C VAL A 29 5.90 -15.43 18.64
N ALA A 30 5.42 -15.20 19.87
CA ALA A 30 4.36 -14.21 20.12
C ALA A 30 4.76 -12.79 19.67
N ALA A 31 6.00 -12.38 19.95
CA ALA A 31 6.53 -11.08 19.50
C ALA A 31 6.56 -10.97 17.97
N ARG A 32 6.92 -12.05 17.25
CA ARG A 32 6.90 -12.07 15.78
C ARG A 32 5.50 -11.99 15.21
N ILE A 33 4.54 -12.69 15.80
CA ILE A 33 3.12 -12.57 15.41
C ILE A 33 2.64 -11.13 15.62
N GLY A 34 3.03 -10.51 16.74
CA GLY A 34 2.72 -9.11 17.05
C GLY A 34 3.29 -8.12 16.02
N MET A 35 4.54 -8.32 15.57
CA MET A 35 5.13 -7.51 14.50
C MET A 35 4.35 -7.65 13.19
N GLY A 36 4.04 -8.89 12.78
CA GLY A 36 3.28 -9.15 11.54
C GLY A 36 1.88 -8.52 11.57
N MET A 37 1.24 -8.47 12.74
CA MET A 37 -0.04 -7.78 12.90
C MET A 37 0.07 -6.27 12.68
N GLY A 38 1.15 -5.64 13.15
CA GLY A 38 1.42 -4.22 12.89
C GLY A 38 1.56 -3.93 11.38
N GLU A 39 2.30 -4.77 10.68
CA GLU A 39 2.52 -4.64 9.24
C GLU A 39 1.23 -4.83 8.41
N GLY A 40 0.41 -5.83 8.77
CA GLY A 40 -0.87 -6.08 8.14
C GLY A 40 -1.86 -4.90 8.26
N ILE A 41 -1.78 -4.12 9.35
CA ILE A 41 -2.63 -2.94 9.56
C ILE A 41 -2.03 -1.70 8.86
N ALA A 42 -0.70 -1.62 8.71
CA ALA A 42 -0.02 -0.47 8.14
C ALA A 42 -0.35 -0.25 6.67
N LEU A 43 -0.33 -1.30 5.84
CA LEU A 43 -0.59 -1.21 4.40
C LEU A 43 -1.95 -0.55 4.06
N PRO A 44 -3.10 -1.03 4.56
CA PRO A 44 -4.38 -0.39 4.27
C PRO A 44 -4.49 1.01 4.88
N ALA A 45 -3.88 1.25 6.04
CA ALA A 45 -3.88 2.56 6.69
C ALA A 45 -3.14 3.63 5.88
N ILE A 46 -2.00 3.26 5.27
CA ILE A 46 -1.21 4.13 4.38
C ILE A 46 -2.03 4.48 3.13
N HIS A 47 -2.65 3.48 2.49
CA HIS A 47 -3.47 3.71 1.30
C HIS A 47 -4.64 4.67 1.57
N GLN A 48 -5.33 4.49 2.71
CA GLN A 48 -6.40 5.40 3.12
C GLN A 48 -5.90 6.81 3.48
N LEU A 49 -4.67 6.94 3.98
CA LEU A 49 -4.09 8.26 4.29
C LEU A 49 -3.76 9.00 2.99
N ILE A 50 -3.07 8.33 2.06
CA ILE A 50 -2.71 8.91 0.75
C ILE A 50 -3.95 9.29 -0.03
N SER A 51 -5.03 8.49 0.05
CA SER A 51 -6.24 8.77 -0.70
C SER A 51 -6.94 10.07 -0.30
N LYS A 52 -6.71 10.57 0.91
CA LYS A 52 -7.28 11.83 1.41
C LYS A 52 -6.42 13.06 1.09
N TRP A 53 -5.13 12.85 0.84
CA TRP A 53 -4.13 13.92 0.71
C TRP A 53 -3.65 14.13 -0.73
N ILE A 54 -3.64 13.08 -1.55
CA ILE A 54 -3.10 13.11 -2.90
C ILE A 54 -4.22 12.88 -3.94
N PRO A 55 -4.34 13.73 -4.97
CA PRO A 55 -5.29 13.52 -6.07
C PRO A 55 -4.99 12.22 -6.84
N SER A 56 -6.01 11.60 -7.44
CA SER A 56 -5.91 10.27 -8.06
C SER A 56 -4.80 10.17 -9.12
N SER A 57 -4.52 11.26 -9.85
CA SER A 57 -3.47 11.32 -10.88
C SER A 57 -2.04 11.21 -10.34
N GLN A 58 -1.77 11.55 -9.08
CA GLN A 58 -0.41 11.55 -8.50
C GLN A 58 -0.21 10.49 -7.42
N ARG A 59 -1.25 9.72 -7.08
CA ARG A 59 -1.21 8.70 -6.02
C ARG A 59 -0.07 7.69 -6.21
N SER A 60 0.15 7.23 -7.44
CA SER A 60 1.22 6.27 -7.76
C SER A 60 2.61 6.83 -7.51
N ARG A 61 2.83 8.14 -7.76
CA ARG A 61 4.13 8.80 -7.50
C ARG A 61 4.41 8.89 -6.01
N SER A 62 3.40 9.21 -5.20
CA SER A 62 3.54 9.25 -3.73
C SER A 62 3.79 7.87 -3.15
N LEU A 63 3.09 6.83 -3.64
CA LEU A 63 3.36 5.44 -3.25
C LEU A 63 4.76 4.99 -3.64
N ALA A 64 5.25 5.38 -4.83
CA ALA A 64 6.62 5.09 -5.24
C ALA A 64 7.67 5.75 -4.32
N MET A 65 7.44 6.98 -3.87
CA MET A 65 8.29 7.66 -2.89
C MET A 65 8.29 6.94 -1.52
N ILE A 66 7.14 6.45 -1.07
CA ILE A 66 7.04 5.68 0.18
C ILE A 66 7.79 4.35 0.02
N GLY A 67 7.62 3.67 -1.11
CA GLY A 67 8.33 2.42 -1.43
C GLY A 67 9.85 2.60 -1.49
N SER A 68 10.34 3.69 -2.08
CA SER A 68 11.78 3.99 -2.07
C SER A 68 12.28 4.29 -0.65
N GLY A 69 11.48 4.97 0.17
CA GLY A 69 11.77 5.17 1.59
C GLY A 69 11.90 3.85 2.36
N HIS A 70 11.02 2.88 2.10
CA HIS A 70 11.10 1.55 2.68
C HIS A 70 12.39 0.81 2.26
N ALA A 71 12.75 0.84 0.98
CA ALA A 71 13.99 0.26 0.47
C ALA A 71 15.25 0.88 1.09
N LEU A 72 15.24 2.20 1.30
CA LEU A 72 16.31 2.91 2.01
C LEU A 72 16.37 2.49 3.48
N GLY A 73 15.23 2.33 4.15
CA GLY A 73 15.18 1.84 5.52
C GLY A 73 15.81 0.46 5.68
N MET A 74 15.51 -0.47 4.77
CA MET A 74 16.16 -1.78 4.75
C MET A 74 17.68 -1.67 4.58
N SER A 75 18.13 -0.83 3.64
CA SER A 75 19.56 -0.61 3.40
C SER A 75 20.26 -0.06 4.65
N ILE A 76 19.66 0.93 5.32
CA ILE A 76 20.18 1.51 6.56
C ILE A 76 20.22 0.44 7.68
N SER A 77 19.22 -0.45 7.75
CA SER A 77 19.24 -1.56 8.69
C SER A 77 20.43 -2.49 8.49
N LEU A 78 20.81 -2.78 7.24
CA LEU A 78 22.01 -3.58 6.96
C LEU A 78 23.29 -2.85 7.39
N LEU A 79 23.36 -1.55 7.14
CA LEU A 79 24.46 -0.69 7.59
C LEU A 79 24.57 -0.57 9.12
N THR A 80 23.55 -1.01 9.86
CA THR A 80 23.56 -1.04 11.34
C THR A 80 24.30 -2.28 11.88
N SER A 81 24.77 -3.19 11.01
CA SER A 81 25.60 -4.36 11.37
C SER A 81 26.77 -4.09 12.34
N PRO A 82 27.60 -3.04 12.20
CA PRO A 82 28.70 -2.78 13.13
C PRO A 82 28.24 -2.42 14.54
N LEU A 83 26.98 -1.98 14.74
CA LEU A 83 26.45 -1.73 16.08
C LEU A 83 26.21 -3.01 16.89
N VAL A 84 26.21 -4.18 16.23
CA VAL A 84 26.06 -5.49 16.89
C VAL A 84 27.26 -5.80 17.80
N GLU A 85 28.43 -5.22 17.54
CA GLU A 85 29.63 -5.39 18.39
C GLU A 85 29.40 -4.92 19.84
N TRP A 86 28.47 -3.98 20.05
CA TRP A 86 28.13 -3.42 21.35
C TRP A 86 26.99 -4.17 22.04
N GLY A 87 26.36 -5.11 21.34
CA GLY A 87 25.19 -5.85 21.77
C GLY A 87 24.07 -5.73 20.73
N TRP A 88 23.60 -6.87 20.24
CA TRP A 88 22.51 -6.94 19.26
C TRP A 88 21.20 -6.32 19.77
N GLU A 89 21.00 -6.27 21.09
CA GLU A 89 19.82 -5.71 21.76
C GLU A 89 19.64 -4.20 21.49
N TYR A 90 20.74 -3.44 21.37
CA TYR A 90 20.71 -2.00 21.13
C TYR A 90 20.08 -1.64 19.79
N VAL A 91 20.20 -2.52 18.79
CA VAL A 91 19.57 -2.35 17.49
C VAL A 91 18.05 -2.33 17.64
N PHE A 92 17.50 -3.25 18.44
CA PHE A 92 16.07 -3.34 18.71
C PHE A 92 15.56 -2.14 19.51
N TRP A 93 16.31 -1.70 20.53
CA TRP A 93 15.94 -0.51 21.29
C TRP A 93 16.05 0.77 20.46
N GLY A 94 17.03 0.88 19.57
CA GLY A 94 17.18 1.99 18.65
C GLY A 94 16.02 2.09 17.66
N PHE A 95 15.74 1.01 16.92
CA PHE A 95 14.63 0.99 15.95
C PHE A 95 13.26 1.11 16.62
N GLY A 96 13.05 0.43 17.75
CA GLY A 96 11.82 0.54 18.52
C GLY A 96 11.61 1.94 19.10
N GLY A 97 12.65 2.55 19.66
CA GLY A 97 12.62 3.92 20.16
C GLY A 97 12.38 4.95 19.05
N LEU A 98 13.01 4.77 17.89
CA LEU A 98 12.77 5.61 16.72
C LEU A 98 11.32 5.53 16.23
N GLY A 99 10.71 4.33 16.28
CA GLY A 99 9.29 4.13 15.98
C GLY A 99 8.35 4.84 16.96
N PHE A 100 8.67 4.84 18.25
CA PHE A 100 7.94 5.63 19.25
C PHE A 100 8.10 7.14 19.04
N LEU A 101 9.32 7.61 18.73
CA LEU A 101 9.59 9.01 18.43
C LEU A 101 8.81 9.46 17.19
N TRP A 102 8.81 8.64 16.14
CA TRP A 102 8.02 8.89 14.94
C TRP A 102 6.52 8.92 15.25
N SER A 103 6.02 8.01 16.08
CA SER A 103 4.61 7.98 16.50
C SER A 103 4.23 9.23 17.28
N ALA A 104 5.10 9.73 18.17
CA ALA A 104 4.89 10.97 18.90
C ALA A 104 4.86 12.18 17.95
N ALA A 105 5.81 12.26 17.01
CA ALA A 105 5.84 13.30 15.98
C ALA A 105 4.57 13.25 15.11
N PHE A 106 4.16 12.06 14.67
CA PHE A 106 2.95 11.88 13.88
C PHE A 106 1.69 12.25 14.67
N TYR A 107 1.61 11.92 15.96
CA TYR A 107 0.51 12.34 16.82
C TYR A 107 0.43 13.86 16.93
N ALA A 108 1.57 14.55 17.12
CA ALA A 108 1.63 16.01 17.12
C ALA A 108 1.18 16.63 15.78
N LEU A 109 1.50 15.98 14.66
CA LEU A 109 1.09 16.40 13.31
C LEU A 109 -0.31 15.90 12.90
N SER A 110 -0.92 14.99 13.67
CA SER A 110 -2.20 14.34 13.35
C SER A 110 -3.42 15.27 13.21
N PRO A 111 -3.52 16.42 13.90
CA PRO A 111 -4.62 17.37 13.68
C PRO A 111 -4.66 17.83 12.22
N THR A 112 -3.49 18.02 11.62
CA THR A 112 -3.35 18.39 10.21
C THR A 112 -3.83 17.26 9.31
N PHE A 113 -3.36 16.02 9.53
CA PHE A 113 -3.61 14.87 8.64
C PHE A 113 -5.06 14.37 8.57
N THR A 114 -5.90 14.72 9.55
CA THR A 114 -7.27 14.22 9.65
C THR A 114 -8.22 14.97 8.71
N THR A 115 -7.94 16.25 8.44
CA THR A 115 -8.60 17.09 7.43
C THR A 115 -7.74 17.16 6.17
N GLY A 116 -7.76 16.10 5.37
CA GLY A 116 -7.13 16.12 4.04
C GLY A 116 -7.89 17.06 3.10
N PRO A 117 -7.20 17.94 2.33
CA PRO A 117 -7.84 18.95 1.49
C PRO A 117 -8.68 18.37 0.33
N TYR A 118 -8.49 17.09 -0.01
CA TYR A 118 -9.11 16.41 -1.16
C TYR A 118 -10.10 15.28 -0.78
N GLY A 119 -10.41 15.11 0.51
CA GLY A 119 -11.09 13.90 1.01
C GLY A 119 -12.59 13.80 0.74
N LYS A 120 -13.30 14.90 0.48
CA LYS A 120 -14.78 14.91 0.29
C LYS A 120 -15.21 15.16 -1.16
N ASP A 121 -14.46 15.96 -1.91
CA ASP A 121 -14.83 16.44 -3.25
C ASP A 121 -14.34 15.50 -4.37
N SER A 122 -13.22 14.80 -4.18
CA SER A 122 -12.69 13.87 -5.19
C SER A 122 -13.57 12.63 -5.35
N ASN A 123 -14.04 12.03 -4.25
CA ASN A 123 -14.83 10.81 -4.29
C ASN A 123 -16.20 11.07 -4.94
N SER A 124 -16.81 12.23 -4.66
CA SER A 124 -18.08 12.63 -5.27
C SER A 124 -17.95 12.91 -6.78
N LYS A 125 -16.80 13.40 -7.25
CA LYS A 125 -16.50 13.55 -8.68
C LYS A 125 -16.28 12.21 -9.39
N GLU A 126 -15.49 11.30 -8.82
CA GLU A 126 -15.27 9.97 -9.41
C GLU A 126 -16.53 9.10 -9.39
N LEU A 127 -17.31 9.15 -8.30
CA LEU A 127 -18.63 8.51 -8.24
C LEU A 127 -19.58 9.10 -9.29
N GLY A 128 -19.56 10.42 -9.48
CA GLY A 128 -20.35 11.10 -10.51
C GLY A 128 -20.01 10.64 -11.92
N SER A 129 -18.72 10.52 -12.26
CA SER A 129 -18.31 9.97 -13.57
C SER A 129 -18.68 8.50 -13.73
N ILE A 130 -18.51 7.67 -12.70
CA ILE A 130 -18.88 6.24 -12.74
C ILE A 130 -20.40 6.07 -12.91
N VAL A 131 -21.20 6.88 -12.20
CA VAL A 131 -22.67 6.91 -12.36
C VAL A 131 -23.05 7.38 -13.76
N THR A 132 -22.38 8.41 -14.29
CA THR A 132 -22.66 8.93 -15.63
C THR A 132 -22.32 7.90 -16.71
N ASP A 133 -21.20 7.17 -16.57
CA ASP A 133 -20.80 6.10 -17.49
C ASP A 133 -21.74 4.89 -17.41
N SER A 134 -22.16 4.48 -16.22
CA SER A 134 -23.15 3.40 -16.06
C SER A 134 -24.54 3.78 -16.59
N VAL A 135 -24.94 5.05 -16.49
CA VAL A 135 -26.16 5.58 -17.16
C VAL A 135 -25.99 5.57 -18.69
N ARG A 136 -24.80 5.93 -19.19
CA ARG A 136 -24.48 5.90 -20.63
C ARG A 136 -24.52 4.48 -21.19
N ASP A 137 -24.01 3.51 -20.45
CA ASP A 137 -23.99 2.09 -20.84
C ASP A 137 -25.37 1.43 -20.70
N GLY A 138 -26.13 1.75 -19.66
CA GLY A 138 -27.53 1.32 -19.50
C GLY A 138 -28.45 1.87 -20.60
N GLY A 139 -28.22 3.12 -21.01
CA GLY A 139 -28.92 3.75 -22.15
C GLY A 139 -28.52 3.19 -23.52
N ALA A 140 -27.31 2.64 -23.65
CA ALA A 140 -26.86 1.94 -24.85
C ALA A 140 -27.48 0.53 -24.95
N HIS A 141 -27.69 -0.17 -23.84
CA HIS A 141 -28.32 -1.50 -23.84
C HIS A 141 -29.83 -1.46 -24.11
N SER A 142 -30.51 -0.36 -23.78
CA SER A 142 -31.93 -0.16 -24.13
C SER A 142 -32.16 0.18 -25.61
N ARG A 143 -31.10 0.38 -26.42
CA ARG A 143 -31.21 0.86 -27.81
C ARG A 143 -31.00 -0.22 -28.88
N SER A 144 -30.85 -1.50 -28.53
CA SER A 144 -30.67 -2.58 -29.51
C SER A 144 -31.81 -3.60 -29.60
N VAL A 145 -32.96 -3.35 -28.99
CA VAL A 145 -34.17 -4.16 -29.22
C VAL A 145 -35.13 -3.42 -30.15
N HIS A 146 -34.72 -3.25 -31.41
CA HIS A 146 -35.67 -3.08 -32.52
C HIS A 146 -35.08 -3.65 -33.83
N THR A 147 -35.38 -4.93 -34.04
CA THR A 147 -35.81 -5.65 -35.27
C THR A 147 -35.14 -5.42 -36.64
N THR A 148 -34.97 -6.58 -37.31
CA THR A 148 -34.93 -6.90 -38.78
C THR A 148 -33.59 -6.93 -39.52
N SER A 149 -33.19 -8.16 -39.91
CA SER A 149 -32.27 -8.53 -41.03
C SER A 149 -32.91 -8.20 -42.42
N PRO A 150 -32.33 -8.55 -43.61
CA PRO A 150 -31.02 -9.12 -43.98
C PRO A 150 -30.33 -8.48 -45.24
N VAL A 151 -29.17 -9.04 -45.64
CA VAL A 151 -28.48 -8.99 -46.97
C VAL A 151 -27.58 -7.78 -47.31
N GLY A 152 -26.31 -8.10 -47.63
CA GLY A 152 -25.62 -7.47 -48.76
C GLY A 152 -24.27 -6.80 -48.47
N GLY A 153 -23.19 -7.41 -48.99
CA GLY A 153 -22.13 -6.65 -49.66
C GLY A 153 -20.93 -6.18 -48.84
N ALA A 154 -19.86 -6.98 -48.91
CA ALA A 154 -18.47 -6.55 -49.15
C ALA A 154 -17.90 -5.32 -48.40
N SER A 155 -16.93 -5.57 -47.51
CA SER A 155 -15.57 -4.97 -47.51
C SER A 155 -14.76 -5.46 -46.30
N LEU A 156 -13.79 -6.35 -46.52
CA LEU A 156 -12.61 -6.57 -45.67
C LEU A 156 -11.42 -5.84 -46.35
N PRO A 157 -10.21 -5.71 -45.78
CA PRO A 157 -9.73 -5.71 -44.38
C PRO A 157 -8.78 -4.53 -44.08
N CYS A 158 -8.45 -4.25 -42.80
CA CYS A 158 -7.11 -3.79 -42.41
C CYS A 158 -6.94 -3.90 -40.89
N PHE A 159 -6.71 -5.12 -40.39
CA PHE A 159 -6.16 -5.29 -39.04
C PHE A 159 -4.65 -5.42 -39.20
N SER A 160 -3.99 -4.26 -39.21
CA SER A 160 -2.54 -4.14 -39.20
C SER A 160 -2.02 -4.42 -37.78
N SER A 161 -0.95 -5.20 -37.75
CA SER A 161 -0.18 -5.75 -36.62
C SER A 161 -0.02 -4.79 -35.44
N SER A 162 0.04 -5.26 -34.20
CA SER A 162 1.29 -5.86 -33.72
C SER A 162 1.13 -6.45 -32.32
N SER A 163 1.49 -7.72 -32.20
CA SER A 163 1.80 -8.37 -30.94
C SER A 163 3.24 -8.06 -30.51
N PRO A 164 3.49 -7.71 -29.25
CA PRO A 164 4.69 -8.15 -28.56
C PRO A 164 4.35 -9.38 -27.70
N LYS A 165 5.04 -10.47 -28.01
CA LYS A 165 5.29 -11.58 -27.09
C LYS A 165 5.82 -11.04 -25.76
N ALA A 166 5.21 -11.49 -24.66
CA ALA A 166 5.90 -11.64 -23.39
C ALA A 166 5.50 -13.01 -22.82
N GLU A 167 6.27 -14.01 -23.26
CA GLU A 167 6.51 -15.25 -22.50
C GLU A 167 6.98 -14.85 -21.10
N GLY A 168 6.47 -15.52 -20.05
CA GLY A 168 6.92 -15.23 -18.70
C GLY A 168 6.00 -15.64 -17.57
N THR A 169 5.38 -16.82 -17.67
CA THR A 169 5.09 -17.62 -16.47
C THR A 169 6.34 -17.67 -15.59
N SER A 170 6.22 -17.30 -14.31
CA SER A 170 7.25 -17.34 -13.26
C SER A 170 7.92 -16.01 -12.86
N THR A 171 7.14 -15.01 -12.45
CA THR A 171 7.64 -13.95 -11.53
C THR A 171 6.75 -13.71 -10.30
N SER A 172 5.63 -14.42 -10.17
CA SER A 172 4.67 -14.19 -9.07
C SER A 172 4.95 -14.96 -7.77
N ILE A 173 6.00 -15.81 -7.72
CA ILE A 173 6.39 -16.56 -6.51
C ILE A 173 7.62 -15.96 -5.82
N TRP A 174 8.45 -15.20 -6.53
CA TRP A 174 9.64 -14.58 -5.96
C TRP A 174 9.33 -13.39 -5.03
N TRP A 175 8.17 -12.76 -5.18
CA TRP A 175 7.74 -11.66 -4.30
C TRP A 175 7.27 -12.11 -2.90
N LEU A 176 6.99 -13.40 -2.69
CA LEU A 176 6.51 -13.92 -1.39
C LEU A 176 7.64 -14.42 -0.47
N LEU A 177 8.89 -14.47 -0.94
CA LEU A 177 10.04 -14.99 -0.16
C LEU A 177 11.00 -13.90 0.35
N LEU A 178 10.60 -12.62 0.24
CA LEU A 178 11.30 -11.47 0.83
C LEU A 178 10.47 -10.79 1.95
N PHE A 179 9.62 -11.58 2.61
CA PHE A 179 9.09 -11.32 3.95
C PHE A 179 9.45 -12.48 4.86
#